data_AF-A0A9C9MIU2-F1
#
_entry.id   AF-A0A9C9MIU2-F1
#
_cell.length_a   1.000
_cell.length_b   1.000
_cell.length_c   1.000
_cell.angle_alpha   90.00
_cell.angle_beta   90.00
_cell.angle_gamma   90.00
#
_symmetry.space_group_name_H-M   'P 1'
#
loop_
_entity.id
_entity.type
_entity.pdbx_description
1 polymer ?
#
loop_
_entity_poly.entity_id
_entity_poly.type
_entity_poly.pdbx_seq_one_letter_code
_entity_poly.pdbx_strand_id
1 'polypeptide(L)'
;MKKSMKKIIISILIFSFGLLYAQREPDPSVGNTTLRRMGTMDGNLVRTVFINWGEIAHWPDSPSGEWPKGTGHQYVDGVALVVQAKARDNNGNVIYPLESQYREFVDRGPEDQLWGWAPLPGYFNVKGDKPAI
;
A
#
# COMPACT_ATOMS: atom_id res chain seq x y z
N MET A 1 18.50 39.62 34.22
CA MET A 1 17.39 38.74 33.76
C MET A 1 16.94 38.99 32.32
N LYS A 2 16.45 40.18 31.92
CA LYS A 2 15.88 40.43 30.58
C LYS A 2 16.77 40.07 29.37
N LYS A 3 18.09 40.34 29.44
CA LYS A 3 19.06 39.97 28.38
C LYS A 3 19.22 38.45 28.22
N SER A 4 19.13 37.68 29.30
CA SER A 4 19.23 36.21 29.26
C SER A 4 17.98 35.61 28.62
N MET A 5 16.81 36.14 28.99
CA MET A 5 15.52 35.72 28.45
C MET A 5 15.42 35.93 26.93
N LYS A 6 15.98 37.03 26.41
CA LYS A 6 16.03 37.31 24.96
C LYS A 6 16.87 36.29 24.20
N LYS A 7 17.98 35.81 24.77
CA LYS A 7 18.84 34.77 24.17
C LYS A 7 18.15 33.40 24.15
N ILE A 8 17.40 33.07 25.19
CA ILE A 8 16.62 31.82 25.27
C ILE A 8 15.54 31.80 24.20
N ILE A 9 14.78 32.90 24.04
CA ILE A 9 13.75 33.03 23.01
C ILE A 9 14.35 32.87 21.60
N ILE A 10 15.50 33.51 21.33
CA ILE A 10 16.20 33.37 20.05
C ILE A 10 16.65 31.92 19.79
N SER A 11 17.16 31.23 20.82
CA SER A 11 17.59 29.82 20.68
C SER A 11 16.41 28.89 20.42
N ILE A 12 15.27 29.11 21.09
CA ILE A 12 14.04 28.36 20.85
C ILE A 12 13.55 28.58 19.41
N LEU A 13 13.59 29.82 18.92
CA LEU A 13 13.19 30.16 17.54
C LEU A 13 14.09 29.48 16.50
N ILE A 14 15.40 29.47 16.72
CA ILE A 14 16.35 28.80 15.82
C ILE A 14 16.11 27.28 15.83
N PHE A 15 15.83 26.70 17.00
CA PHE A 15 15.54 25.28 17.13
C PHE A 15 14.21 24.89 16.48
N SER A 16 13.16 25.71 16.61
CA SER A 16 11.87 25.46 15.96
C SER A 16 11.91 25.63 14.44
N PHE A 17 12.76 26.51 13.91
CA PHE A 17 13.03 26.57 12.46
C PHE A 17 13.73 25.31 11.94
N GLY A 18 14.62 24.69 12.72
CA GLY A 18 15.28 23.43 12.35
C GLY A 18 14.29 22.26 12.20
N LEU A 19 13.23 22.23 13.01
CA LEU A 19 12.18 21.20 12.90
C LEU A 19 11.35 21.31 11.61
N LEU A 20 11.23 22.51 11.03
CA LEU A 20 10.51 22.72 9.76
C LEU A 20 11.28 22.11 8.58
N TYR A 21 12.62 22.17 8.59
CA TYR A 21 13.46 21.59 7.55
C TYR A 21 13.60 20.06 7.65
N ALA A 22 13.17 19.45 8.77
CA ALA A 22 13.17 18.00 8.94
C ALA A 22 11.93 17.31 8.32
N GLN A 23 10.95 18.08 7.83
CA GLN A 23 9.81 17.50 7.13
C GLN A 23 10.24 16.99 5.76
N ARG A 24 10.02 15.71 5.53
CA ARG A 24 10.12 15.11 4.20
C ARG A 24 8.83 15.44 3.45
N GLU A 25 8.94 16.04 2.27
CA GLU A 25 7.83 16.06 1.31
C GLU A 25 7.60 14.61 0.84
N PRO A 26 6.46 13.98 1.17
CA PRO A 26 6.15 12.66 0.65
C PRO A 26 6.14 12.71 -0.88
N ASP A 27 6.52 11.60 -1.53
CA ASP A 27 6.36 11.51 -2.98
C ASP A 27 4.89 11.79 -3.32
N PRO A 28 4.56 12.79 -4.17
CA PRO A 28 3.18 13.08 -4.49
C PRO A 28 2.53 11.97 -5.34
N SER A 29 3.33 11.10 -5.95
CA SER A 29 2.90 9.96 -6.75
C SER A 29 2.69 8.70 -5.89
N VAL A 30 1.73 8.79 -4.96
CA VAL A 30 1.29 7.64 -4.17
C VAL A 30 0.10 6.92 -4.79
N GLY A 31 -0.03 5.64 -4.47
CA GLY A 31 -1.22 4.86 -4.78
C GLY A 31 -2.47 5.44 -4.10
N ASN A 32 -3.63 5.33 -4.76
CA ASN A 32 -4.91 5.79 -4.23
C ASN A 32 -5.88 4.61 -4.08
N THR A 33 -6.31 4.36 -2.85
CA THR A 33 -7.18 3.22 -2.50
C THR A 33 -8.56 3.28 -3.17
N THR A 34 -9.05 4.47 -3.54
CA THR A 34 -10.32 4.64 -4.27
C THR A 34 -10.26 4.11 -5.72
N LEU A 35 -9.05 3.85 -6.22
CA LEU A 35 -8.80 3.33 -7.56
C LEU A 35 -8.70 1.79 -7.60
N ARG A 36 -8.88 1.13 -6.45
CA ARG A 36 -8.88 -0.33 -6.36
C ARG A 36 -10.03 -0.91 -7.18
N ARG A 37 -9.76 -1.96 -7.95
CA ARG A 37 -10.72 -2.66 -8.81
C ARG A 37 -10.46 -4.15 -8.73
N MET A 38 -11.53 -4.92 -8.62
CA MET A 38 -11.52 -6.38 -8.68
C MET A 38 -12.08 -6.84 -10.02
N GLY A 39 -11.49 -7.89 -10.58
CA GLY A 39 -11.98 -8.57 -11.76
C GLY A 39 -12.00 -10.07 -11.54
N THR A 40 -12.56 -10.79 -12.50
CA THR A 40 -12.58 -12.25 -12.52
C THR A 40 -11.81 -12.75 -13.72
N MET A 41 -10.76 -13.53 -13.49
CA MET A 41 -10.11 -14.31 -14.53
C MET A 41 -10.89 -15.61 -14.73
N ASP A 42 -11.25 -15.89 -15.98
CA ASP A 42 -12.02 -17.07 -16.37
C ASP A 42 -11.36 -17.70 -17.60
N GLY A 43 -10.76 -18.88 -17.41
CA GLY A 43 -10.05 -19.59 -18.46
C GLY A 43 -10.13 -21.09 -18.28
N ASN A 44 -10.44 -21.82 -19.36
CA ASN A 44 -10.64 -23.27 -19.34
C ASN A 44 -11.63 -23.69 -18.23
N LEU A 45 -11.23 -24.61 -17.34
CA LEU A 45 -12.01 -25.09 -16.19
C LEU A 45 -11.69 -24.35 -14.89
N VAL A 46 -10.99 -23.20 -14.92
CA VAL A 46 -10.60 -22.47 -13.72
C VAL A 46 -11.20 -21.06 -13.73
N ARG A 47 -11.64 -20.60 -12.56
CA ARG A 47 -12.09 -19.21 -12.38
C ARG A 47 -11.59 -18.65 -11.04
N THR A 48 -11.09 -17.43 -11.03
CA THR A 48 -10.65 -16.76 -9.80
C THR A 48 -10.82 -15.26 -9.87
N VAL A 49 -11.08 -14.60 -8.75
CA VAL A 49 -10.96 -13.15 -8.62
C VAL A 49 -9.50 -12.72 -8.56
N PHE A 50 -9.23 -11.51 -9.04
CA PHE A 50 -7.94 -10.84 -8.93
C PHE A 50 -8.16 -9.34 -8.76
N ILE A 51 -7.20 -8.68 -8.12
CA ILE A 51 -7.33 -7.29 -7.74
C ILE A 51 -6.10 -6.50 -8.15
N ASN A 52 -6.28 -5.25 -8.58
CA ASN A 52 -5.20 -4.42 -9.14
C ASN A 52 -4.15 -3.92 -8.12
N TRP A 53 -4.17 -4.40 -6.87
CA TRP A 53 -3.03 -4.30 -5.95
C TRP A 53 -2.16 -5.56 -5.90
N GLY A 54 -2.49 -6.58 -6.70
CA GLY A 54 -1.68 -7.79 -6.88
C GLY A 54 -2.20 -9.03 -6.17
N GLU A 55 -3.33 -8.96 -5.46
CA GLU A 55 -3.92 -10.13 -4.81
C GLU A 55 -4.78 -10.94 -5.79
N ILE A 56 -4.69 -12.27 -5.65
CA ILE A 56 -5.54 -13.24 -6.35
C ILE A 56 -6.30 -14.03 -5.29
N ALA A 57 -7.55 -14.42 -5.58
CA ALA A 57 -8.32 -15.31 -4.71
C ALA A 57 -8.63 -14.70 -3.32
N HIS A 58 -8.93 -13.39 -3.28
CA HIS A 58 -9.20 -12.65 -2.05
C HIS A 58 -10.40 -13.20 -1.29
N TRP A 59 -10.24 -13.46 0.01
CA TRP A 59 -11.34 -13.84 0.90
C TRP A 59 -12.06 -12.61 1.45
N PRO A 60 -13.40 -12.60 1.56
CA PRO A 60 -14.33 -13.72 1.37
C PRO A 60 -14.92 -13.80 -0.05
N ASP A 61 -14.30 -13.15 -1.03
CA ASP A 61 -14.84 -13.07 -2.38
C ASP A 61 -14.75 -14.42 -3.10
N SER A 62 -15.63 -14.58 -4.08
CA SER A 62 -15.70 -15.78 -4.89
C SER A 62 -15.85 -15.39 -6.36
N PRO A 63 -15.29 -16.18 -7.29
CA PRO A 63 -14.60 -17.46 -7.09
C PRO A 63 -13.14 -17.31 -6.63
N SER A 64 -12.67 -18.22 -5.80
CA SER A 64 -11.31 -18.24 -5.25
C SER A 64 -10.58 -19.52 -5.67
N GLY A 65 -9.92 -19.47 -6.83
CA GLY A 65 -9.29 -20.65 -7.45
C GLY A 65 -10.28 -21.80 -7.67
N GLU A 66 -11.44 -21.52 -8.23
CA GLU A 66 -12.50 -22.50 -8.45
C GLU A 66 -12.12 -23.53 -9.52
N TRP A 67 -12.24 -24.83 -9.22
CA TRP A 67 -12.03 -25.90 -10.20
C TRP A 67 -12.82 -27.19 -9.89
N PRO A 68 -13.47 -27.83 -10.87
CA PRO A 68 -13.85 -27.26 -12.16
C PRO A 68 -14.76 -26.04 -11.99
N LYS A 69 -14.61 -25.07 -12.89
CA LYS A 69 -15.46 -23.88 -12.96
C LYS A 69 -16.94 -24.27 -13.07
N GLY A 70 -17.78 -23.63 -12.27
CA GLY A 70 -19.22 -23.90 -12.15
C GLY A 70 -19.59 -24.86 -11.01
N THR A 71 -18.61 -25.41 -10.29
CA THR A 71 -18.87 -26.30 -9.13
C THR A 71 -19.04 -25.56 -7.82
N GLY A 72 -18.56 -24.31 -7.73
CA GLY A 72 -18.47 -23.58 -6.47
C GLY A 72 -17.41 -24.11 -5.51
N HIS A 73 -16.66 -25.15 -5.87
CA HIS A 73 -15.55 -25.67 -5.05
C HIS A 73 -14.35 -24.73 -5.16
N GLN A 74 -13.93 -24.15 -4.05
CA GLN A 74 -12.84 -23.19 -3.96
C GLN A 74 -11.61 -23.85 -3.33
N TYR A 75 -10.43 -23.60 -3.90
CA TYR A 75 -9.19 -24.28 -3.51
C TYR A 75 -8.11 -23.32 -3.02
N VAL A 76 -8.38 -22.02 -3.01
CA VAL A 76 -7.40 -20.98 -2.67
C VAL A 76 -8.05 -19.98 -1.70
N ASP A 77 -7.31 -19.54 -0.67
CA ASP A 77 -7.76 -18.60 0.38
C ASP A 77 -7.01 -17.24 0.30
N GLY A 78 -6.44 -16.96 -0.87
CA GLY A 78 -5.68 -15.75 -1.16
C GLY A 78 -4.24 -16.05 -1.57
N VAL A 79 -3.76 -15.25 -2.53
CA VAL A 79 -2.37 -15.19 -2.94
C VAL A 79 -1.97 -13.73 -2.94
N ALA A 80 -1.07 -13.35 -2.04
CA ALA A 80 -0.59 -11.99 -1.90
C ALA A 80 0.70 -11.77 -2.71
N LEU A 81 0.84 -10.58 -3.28
CA LEU A 81 2.10 -10.12 -3.83
C LEU A 81 2.97 -9.54 -2.72
N VAL A 82 4.18 -10.08 -2.59
CA VAL A 82 5.21 -9.57 -1.67
C VAL A 82 6.29 -8.87 -2.49
N VAL A 83 6.57 -7.62 -2.13
CA VAL A 83 7.64 -6.82 -2.76
C VAL A 83 8.69 -6.52 -1.71
N GLN A 84 9.92 -6.98 -1.95
CA GLN A 84 11.07 -6.71 -1.10
C GLN A 84 12.15 -5.98 -1.89
N ALA A 85 12.79 -5.00 -1.26
CA ALA A 85 13.90 -4.27 -1.84
C ALA A 85 15.06 -4.15 -0.86
N LYS A 86 16.27 -4.02 -1.39
CA LYS A 86 17.43 -3.57 -0.62
C LYS A 86 17.45 -2.04 -0.66
N ALA A 87 17.42 -1.40 0.51
CA ALA A 87 17.48 0.05 0.62
C ALA A 87 18.59 0.48 1.60
N ARG A 88 18.87 1.79 1.65
CA ARG A 88 19.70 2.40 2.69
C ARG A 88 18.84 3.31 3.53
N ASP A 89 18.95 3.20 4.85
CA ASP A 89 18.29 4.13 5.77
C ASP A 89 19.01 5.49 5.80
N ASN A 90 18.47 6.44 6.59
CA ASN A 90 19.05 7.78 6.74
C ASN A 90 20.45 7.78 7.38
N ASN A 91 20.87 6.68 8.00
CA ASN A 91 22.19 6.50 8.60
C ASN A 91 23.16 5.74 7.67
N GLY A 92 22.71 5.38 6.45
CA GLY A 92 23.50 4.62 5.48
C GLY A 92 23.51 3.10 5.70
N ASN A 93 22.81 2.59 6.72
CA ASN A 93 22.70 1.16 6.98
C ASN A 93 21.90 0.49 5.87
N VAL A 94 22.31 -0.72 5.50
CA VAL A 94 21.53 -1.54 4.56
C VAL A 94 20.33 -2.11 5.30
N ILE A 95 19.15 -1.90 4.75
CA ILE A 95 17.88 -2.46 5.22
C ILE A 95 17.19 -3.24 4.10
N TYR A 96 16.26 -4.13 4.48
CA TYR A 96 15.51 -4.98 3.55
C TYR A 96 13.99 -4.84 3.79
N PRO A 97 13.41 -3.66 3.53
CA PRO A 97 11.96 -3.48 3.64
C PRO A 97 11.22 -4.47 2.75
N LEU A 98 10.13 -4.99 3.28
CA LEU A 98 9.20 -5.90 2.62
C LEU A 98 7.81 -5.36 2.84
N GLU A 99 7.05 -5.25 1.75
CA GLU A 99 5.70 -4.72 1.76
C GLU A 99 4.75 -5.69 1.04
N SER A 100 3.54 -5.81 1.56
CA SER A 100 2.46 -6.60 0.96
C SER A 100 1.15 -5.83 1.08
N GLN A 101 0.17 -6.18 0.26
CA GLN A 101 -1.22 -5.78 0.46
C GLN A 101 -2.08 -7.04 0.53
N TYR A 102 -2.16 -7.59 1.74
CA TYR A 102 -3.03 -8.69 2.11
C TYR A 102 -3.91 -8.29 3.28
N ARG A 103 -5.01 -9.00 3.52
CA ARG A 103 -5.92 -8.71 4.64
C ARG A 103 -5.27 -8.86 6.03
N GLU A 104 -4.20 -9.64 6.13
CA GLU A 104 -3.47 -9.97 7.35
C GLU A 104 -2.01 -9.51 7.27
N PHE A 105 -1.41 -9.20 8.43
CA PHE A 105 0.01 -8.83 8.55
C PHE A 105 0.45 -7.65 7.67
N VAL A 106 -0.45 -6.70 7.43
CA VAL A 106 -0.19 -5.41 6.78
C VAL A 106 -0.20 -4.30 7.82
N ASP A 107 0.68 -3.33 7.64
CA ASP A 107 0.75 -2.16 8.51
C ASP A 107 -0.58 -1.39 8.50
N ARG A 108 -0.91 -0.77 9.62
CA ARG A 108 -2.17 -0.05 9.80
C ARG A 108 -1.89 1.40 10.13
N GLY A 109 -2.62 2.28 9.47
CA GLY A 109 -2.57 3.70 9.74
C GLY A 109 -3.31 4.11 11.01
N PRO A 110 -3.27 5.41 11.35
CA PRO A 110 -3.95 5.96 12.53
C PRO A 110 -5.46 5.75 12.56
N GLU A 111 -6.08 5.49 11.41
CA GLU A 111 -7.53 5.26 11.25
C GLU A 111 -7.83 3.78 10.96
N ASP A 112 -6.90 2.88 11.29
CA ASP A 112 -6.99 1.44 11.05
C ASP A 112 -7.07 1.04 9.56
N GLN A 113 -6.73 1.96 8.65
CA GLN A 113 -6.65 1.66 7.23
C GLN A 113 -5.40 0.84 6.93
N LEU A 114 -5.52 -0.16 6.05
CA LEU A 114 -4.39 -0.97 5.59
C LEU A 114 -3.40 -0.09 4.79
N TRP A 115 -2.19 0.06 5.32
CA TRP A 115 -1.05 0.67 4.65
C TRP A 115 -0.32 -0.39 3.84
N GLY A 116 -0.71 -0.48 2.57
CA GLY A 116 0.01 -1.28 1.59
C GLY A 116 -0.23 -0.72 0.21
N TRP A 117 0.10 -1.50 -0.81
CA TRP A 117 0.00 -1.08 -2.20
C TRP A 117 -1.42 -0.67 -2.59
N ALA A 118 -1.50 0.35 -3.45
CA ALA A 118 -2.72 0.81 -4.09
C ALA A 118 -2.40 1.27 -5.52
N PRO A 119 -3.39 1.26 -6.43
CA PRO A 119 -3.15 1.64 -7.82
C PRO A 119 -2.68 3.10 -7.92
N LEU A 120 -1.64 3.31 -8.73
CA LEU A 120 -1.10 4.63 -9.00
C LEU A 120 -2.01 5.39 -9.99
N PRO A 121 -2.46 6.62 -9.68
CA PRO A 121 -3.24 7.41 -10.62
C PRO A 121 -2.52 7.57 -11.96
N GLY A 122 -3.25 7.41 -13.07
CA GLY A 122 -2.72 7.51 -14.43
C GLY A 122 -2.24 6.19 -15.06
N TYR A 123 -2.10 5.12 -14.28
CA TYR A 123 -1.65 3.80 -14.76
C TYR A 123 -2.79 2.80 -15.00
N PHE A 124 -4.05 3.22 -14.86
CA PHE A 124 -5.21 2.37 -15.14
C PHE A 124 -6.34 3.20 -15.76
N ASN A 125 -7.24 2.52 -16.47
CA ASN A 125 -8.42 3.15 -17.05
C ASN A 125 -9.42 3.53 -15.95
N VAL A 126 -9.46 4.83 -15.60
CA VAL A 126 -10.38 5.36 -14.57
C VAL A 126 -11.87 5.20 -14.90
N LYS A 127 -12.21 5.04 -16.18
CA LYS A 127 -13.59 4.76 -16.62
C LYS A 127 -13.96 3.28 -16.50
N GLY A 128 -12.97 2.41 -16.29
CA GLY A 128 -13.16 0.98 -16.09
C GLY A 128 -13.58 0.65 -14.66
N ASP A 129 -14.46 -0.34 -14.55
CA ASP A 129 -14.93 -0.94 -13.31
C ASP A 129 -14.10 -2.17 -12.88
N LYS A 130 -13.23 -2.66 -13.77
CA LYS A 130 -12.36 -3.82 -13.52
C LYS A 130 -10.93 -3.60 -14.02
N PRO A 131 -9.95 -4.34 -13.47
CA PRO A 131 -8.61 -4.38 -14.05
C PRO A 131 -8.63 -4.93 -15.48
N ALA A 132 -7.60 -4.61 -16.26
CA ALA A 132 -7.40 -5.24 -17.57
C ALA A 132 -7.10 -6.74 -17.41
N ILE A 133 -7.55 -7.54 -18.37
CA ILE A 133 -7.27 -8.99 -18.52
C ILE A 133 -6.41 -9.17 -19.76
#